data_AF-R6I999-F1
#
_entry.id   AF-R6I999-F1
#
_cell.length_a   1.000
_cell.length_b   1.000
_cell.length_c   1.000
_cell.angle_alpha   90.00
_cell.angle_beta   90.00
_cell.angle_gamma   90.00
#
_symmetry.space_group_name_H-M   'P 1'
#
loop_
_entity.id
_entity.type
_entity.pdbx_description
1 polymer ?
#
loop_
_entity_poly.entity_id
_entity_poly.type
_entity_poly.pdbx_seq_one_letter_code
_entity_poly.pdbx_strand_id
1 'polypeptide(L)'
;MNNTYLLMFITLYLVSYFYYIKISKGLGHKAEYLQLRRFFPCALLAVLPMYLTQTPLTYIPYIISLITGTLWVTIYPLLYYLTYHKASSDFGFHLDVVFGLYITSWLISLKLLVQYLNIAVIPLLFIISCMEFIIVLIPITQILYYSVYKSCVNDSSIMLMRETDHNETIEFYKSLPITIQVLIPIILISAFAAINAGNQFLVQTFIHIADYNFYILIAATLFLTFYLWNTKKGVFIRTGIIELLLDVNKYIKETNLYTANLSERLKTLQVNPTTPNFDKPSTIIMVIGESESRDYMSAFTNYQYDTTPWLNKMKKTKNFILFPNSYACKDQTVPALERALTEVNQYNNKKFFESCSIIDIAKKAGYKTYWFSNQGHIGSAETAITLVANTADKAEWTKQNLNKPQYDETLLDYLKTVNPSENNFIVLHLMGNHFNFINRYPQNFAKFSKPNKYDLIPNYLDSITYTDYVLQQITDFAKTTLNLQALLYFSDHATIPDKRRSPNFAGFATVRIPMFLYLSDEYIDKNKQVVKNINDNSTKYFTNDLIYEFICGILNIKSNHYDETNSIASEKYKYTKEMLKTNLGELWIKDDNI
;
A
#
# COMPACT_ATOMS: atom_id res chain seq x y z
N MET A 1 -25.78 -48.92 -1.44
CA MET A 1 -25.06 -47.66 -1.70
C MET A 1 -23.61 -47.98 -1.93
N ASN A 2 -22.98 -47.42 -2.96
CA ASN A 2 -21.54 -47.58 -3.16
C ASN A 2 -20.82 -46.87 -2.00
N ASN A 3 -20.16 -47.63 -1.12
CA ASN A 3 -19.58 -47.13 0.15
C ASN A 3 -18.56 -46.00 -0.07
N THR A 4 -18.04 -45.85 -1.29
CA THR A 4 -17.04 -44.86 -1.70
C THR A 4 -17.53 -43.42 -1.62
N TYR A 5 -18.75 -43.10 -2.08
CA TYR A 5 -19.28 -41.73 -2.02
C TYR A 5 -19.60 -41.30 -0.59
N LEU A 6 -20.12 -42.24 0.23
CA LEU A 6 -20.37 -41.99 1.65
C LEU A 6 -19.06 -41.71 2.39
N LEU A 7 -18.01 -42.49 2.12
CA LEU A 7 -16.69 -42.26 2.69
C LEU A 7 -16.12 -40.89 2.26
N MET A 8 -16.25 -40.52 0.99
CA MET A 8 -15.83 -39.22 0.49
C MET A 8 -16.57 -38.07 1.18
N PHE A 9 -17.89 -38.20 1.34
CA PHE A 9 -18.72 -37.23 2.06
C PHE A 9 -18.27 -37.04 3.51
N ILE A 10 -18.12 -38.15 4.25
CA ILE A 10 -17.67 -38.12 5.65
C ILE A 10 -16.26 -37.50 5.74
N THR A 11 -15.38 -37.84 4.81
CA THR A 11 -14.01 -37.31 4.76
C THR A 11 -14.03 -35.80 4.52
N LEU A 12 -14.71 -35.32 3.48
CA LEU A 12 -14.79 -33.88 3.19
C LEU A 12 -15.39 -33.10 4.35
N TYR A 13 -16.44 -33.64 4.99
CA TYR A 13 -17.09 -33.01 6.14
C TYR A 13 -16.16 -32.90 7.35
N LEU A 14 -15.59 -34.03 7.80
CA LEU A 14 -14.75 -34.07 8.99
C LEU A 14 -13.44 -33.31 8.78
N VAL A 15 -12.77 -33.52 7.65
CA VAL A 15 -11.51 -32.83 7.35
C VAL A 15 -11.73 -31.33 7.30
N SER A 16 -12.76 -30.84 6.59
CA SER A 16 -13.04 -29.41 6.51
C SER A 16 -13.37 -28.79 7.87
N TYR A 17 -14.16 -29.50 8.69
CA TYR A 17 -14.52 -29.04 10.03
C TYR A 17 -13.33 -29.00 10.98
N PHE A 18 -12.60 -30.10 11.13
CA PHE A 18 -11.44 -30.15 12.03
C PHE A 18 -10.31 -29.25 11.57
N TYR A 19 -10.12 -29.11 10.26
CA TYR A 19 -9.22 -28.13 9.69
C TYR A 19 -9.61 -26.73 10.14
N TYR A 20 -10.85 -26.30 9.87
CA TYR A 20 -11.35 -24.97 10.26
C TYR A 20 -11.14 -24.66 11.74
N ILE A 21 -11.44 -25.61 12.64
CA ILE A 21 -11.23 -25.42 14.08
C ILE A 21 -9.75 -25.26 14.39
N LYS A 22 -8.87 -26.10 13.82
CA LYS A 22 -7.43 -26.09 14.07
C LYS A 22 -6.75 -24.79 13.61
N ILE A 23 -7.20 -24.23 12.50
CA ILE A 23 -6.63 -23.02 11.89
C ILE A 23 -7.40 -21.74 12.20
N SER A 24 -8.35 -21.80 13.14
CA SER A 24 -9.03 -20.62 13.70
C SER A 24 -8.52 -20.36 15.12
N LYS A 25 -8.72 -19.14 15.61
CA LYS A 25 -8.34 -18.76 16.98
C LYS A 25 -9.49 -18.01 17.65
N GLY A 26 -9.65 -18.19 18.96
CA GLY A 26 -10.65 -17.44 19.74
C GLY A 26 -12.10 -17.76 19.39
N LEU A 27 -12.40 -18.90 18.76
CA LEU A 27 -13.76 -19.29 18.44
C LEU A 27 -14.56 -19.59 19.71
N GLY A 28 -15.72 -18.95 19.88
CA GLY A 28 -16.68 -19.36 20.90
C GLY A 28 -17.43 -20.63 20.49
N HIS A 29 -17.84 -21.45 21.46
CA HIS A 29 -18.56 -22.72 21.21
C HIS A 29 -19.77 -22.61 20.29
N LYS A 30 -20.49 -21.48 20.35
CA LYS A 30 -21.63 -21.21 19.46
C LYS A 30 -21.20 -21.13 17.99
N ALA A 31 -20.05 -20.52 17.71
CA ALA A 31 -19.50 -20.42 16.36
C ALA A 31 -19.05 -21.80 15.85
N GLU A 32 -18.36 -22.58 16.70
CA GLU A 32 -17.94 -23.95 16.37
C GLU A 32 -19.14 -24.84 15.99
N TYR A 33 -20.20 -24.82 16.80
CA TYR A 33 -21.42 -25.59 16.54
C TYR A 33 -22.15 -25.13 15.28
N LEU A 34 -22.16 -23.82 15.01
CA LEU A 34 -22.75 -23.29 13.79
C LEU A 34 -22.03 -23.80 12.54
N GLN A 35 -20.69 -23.83 12.55
CA GLN A 35 -19.92 -24.32 11.41
C GLN A 35 -19.97 -25.84 11.26
N LEU A 36 -20.03 -26.59 12.37
CA LEU A 36 -20.30 -28.03 12.36
C LEU A 36 -21.58 -28.33 11.54
N ARG A 37 -22.67 -27.62 11.84
CA ARG A 37 -23.94 -27.79 11.10
C ARG A 37 -23.86 -27.29 9.66
N ARG A 38 -23.10 -26.21 9.40
CA ARG A 38 -23.00 -25.61 8.06
C ARG A 38 -22.21 -26.47 7.08
N PHE A 39 -21.13 -27.09 7.52
CA PHE A 39 -20.27 -27.85 6.62
C PHE A 39 -20.87 -29.18 6.18
N PHE A 40 -21.85 -29.72 6.93
CA PHE A 40 -22.56 -30.94 6.55
C PHE A 40 -23.26 -30.83 5.18
N PRO A 41 -24.19 -29.88 4.94
CA PRO A 41 -24.81 -29.72 3.63
C PRO A 41 -23.79 -29.29 2.55
N CYS A 42 -22.69 -28.62 2.93
CA CYS A 42 -21.62 -28.26 1.99
C CYS A 42 -20.91 -29.49 1.43
N ALA A 43 -20.47 -30.39 2.32
CA ALA A 43 -19.83 -31.64 1.94
C ALA A 43 -20.78 -32.57 1.18
N LEU A 44 -22.07 -32.58 1.54
CA LEU A 44 -23.08 -33.34 0.82
C LEU A 44 -23.20 -32.86 -0.64
N LEU A 45 -23.32 -31.55 -0.84
CA LEU A 45 -23.38 -30.95 -2.18
C LEU A 45 -22.07 -31.15 -2.96
N ALA A 46 -20.90 -31.12 -2.32
CA ALA A 46 -19.61 -31.42 -2.95
C ALA A 46 -19.57 -32.82 -3.58
N VAL A 47 -20.24 -33.82 -2.97
CA VAL A 47 -20.27 -35.20 -3.45
C VAL A 47 -21.45 -35.50 -4.37
N LEU A 48 -22.53 -34.73 -4.27
CA LEU A 48 -23.79 -34.98 -4.97
C LEU A 48 -23.62 -35.20 -6.50
N PRO A 49 -22.90 -34.37 -7.26
CA PRO A 49 -22.76 -34.57 -8.71
C PRO A 49 -22.10 -35.90 -9.11
N MET A 50 -21.09 -36.32 -8.34
CA MET A 50 -20.40 -37.61 -8.54
C MET A 50 -21.33 -38.78 -8.21
N TYR A 51 -22.11 -38.65 -7.14
CA TYR A 51 -23.12 -39.65 -6.78
C TYR A 51 -24.24 -39.77 -7.83
N LEU A 52 -24.76 -38.66 -8.35
CA LEU A 52 -25.87 -38.66 -9.33
C LEU A 52 -25.49 -39.36 -10.65
N THR A 53 -24.21 -39.36 -11.00
CA THR A 53 -23.68 -39.92 -12.25
C THR A 53 -23.02 -41.29 -12.09
N GLN A 54 -22.83 -41.74 -10.83
CA GLN A 54 -22.23 -43.04 -10.48
C GLN A 54 -20.85 -43.29 -11.13
N THR A 55 -20.16 -42.24 -11.53
CA THR A 55 -18.84 -42.26 -12.15
C THR A 55 -17.74 -42.40 -11.09
N PRO A 56 -16.65 -43.14 -11.37
CA PRO A 56 -15.58 -43.34 -10.40
C PRO A 56 -15.00 -42.01 -9.87
N LEU A 57 -14.74 -41.95 -8.56
CA LEU A 57 -14.10 -40.79 -7.92
C LEU A 57 -12.69 -40.48 -8.47
N THR A 58 -12.08 -41.44 -9.18
CA THR A 58 -10.78 -41.30 -9.85
C THR A 58 -10.88 -40.59 -11.20
N TYR A 59 -12.07 -40.17 -11.63
CA TYR A 59 -12.24 -39.43 -12.88
C TYR A 59 -11.51 -38.08 -12.83
N ILE A 60 -10.55 -37.88 -13.73
CA ILE A 60 -9.58 -36.77 -13.71
C ILE A 60 -10.26 -35.38 -13.60
N PRO A 61 -11.34 -35.07 -14.35
CA PRO A 61 -12.03 -33.78 -14.20
C PRO A 61 -12.56 -33.51 -12.79
N TYR A 62 -12.90 -34.55 -12.00
CA TYR A 62 -13.33 -34.39 -10.61
C TYR A 62 -12.15 -34.10 -9.69
N ILE A 63 -11.02 -34.77 -9.91
CA ILE A 63 -9.80 -34.55 -9.16
C ILE A 63 -9.33 -33.09 -9.32
N ILE A 64 -9.38 -32.55 -10.54
CA ILE A 64 -9.05 -31.14 -10.80
C ILE A 64 -9.97 -30.21 -9.99
N SER A 65 -11.30 -30.39 -10.08
CA SER A 65 -12.26 -29.57 -9.31
C SER A 65 -12.09 -29.71 -7.80
N LEU A 66 -11.68 -30.89 -7.33
CA LEU A 66 -11.42 -31.15 -5.91
C LEU A 66 -10.14 -30.47 -5.45
N ILE A 67 -9.07 -30.46 -6.27
CA ILE A 67 -7.85 -29.69 -6.01
C ILE A 67 -8.20 -28.20 -5.92
N THR A 68 -8.97 -27.68 -6.88
CA THR A 68 -9.43 -26.29 -6.88
C THR A 68 -10.15 -25.92 -5.58
N GLY A 69 -11.14 -26.72 -5.16
CA GLY A 69 -11.85 -26.48 -3.90
C GLY A 69 -10.96 -26.61 -2.67
N THR A 70 -10.07 -27.60 -2.64
CA THR A 70 -9.13 -27.83 -1.52
C THR A 70 -8.17 -26.65 -1.34
N LEU A 71 -7.67 -26.07 -2.43
CA LEU A 71 -6.85 -24.86 -2.37
C LEU A 71 -7.61 -23.71 -1.70
N TRP A 72 -8.90 -23.53 -1.99
CA TRP A 72 -9.72 -22.49 -1.35
C TRP A 72 -10.04 -22.79 0.11
N VAL A 73 -10.32 -24.05 0.46
CA VAL A 73 -10.51 -24.45 1.87
C VAL A 73 -9.26 -24.14 2.69
N THR A 74 -8.07 -24.33 2.12
CA THR A 74 -6.82 -24.40 2.89
C THR A 74 -5.98 -23.13 2.85
N ILE A 75 -5.75 -22.52 1.68
CA ILE A 75 -4.64 -21.59 1.48
C ILE A 75 -4.81 -20.29 2.29
N TYR A 76 -5.79 -19.45 1.99
CA TYR A 76 -5.94 -18.17 2.71
C TYR A 76 -6.03 -18.37 4.24
N PRO A 77 -6.88 -19.30 4.74
CA PRO A 77 -6.99 -19.52 6.18
C PRO A 77 -5.70 -20.03 6.84
N LEU A 78 -4.93 -20.90 6.17
CA LEU A 78 -3.63 -21.38 6.68
C LEU A 78 -2.62 -20.24 6.75
N LEU A 79 -2.49 -19.48 5.66
CA LEU A 79 -1.51 -18.40 5.57
C LEU A 79 -1.82 -17.31 6.60
N TYR A 80 -3.10 -16.99 6.82
CA TYR A 80 -3.52 -16.06 7.87
C TYR A 80 -3.15 -16.59 9.25
N TYR A 81 -3.45 -17.87 9.55
CA TYR A 81 -3.08 -18.49 10.82
C TYR A 81 -1.57 -18.42 11.07
N LEU A 82 -0.76 -18.83 10.09
CA LEU A 82 0.71 -18.82 10.22
C LEU A 82 1.26 -17.41 10.50
N THR A 83 0.61 -16.39 9.95
CA THR A 83 1.01 -14.98 10.11
C THR A 83 0.58 -14.42 11.46
N TYR A 84 -0.68 -14.63 11.86
CA TYR A 84 -1.33 -13.85 12.91
C TYR A 84 -1.71 -14.63 14.18
N HIS A 85 -1.55 -15.96 14.24
CA HIS A 85 -1.97 -16.74 15.43
C HIS A 85 -1.29 -16.30 16.73
N LYS A 86 -0.13 -15.65 16.70
CA LYS A 86 0.53 -15.10 17.90
C LYS A 86 0.04 -13.71 18.29
N ALA A 87 -0.37 -12.89 17.31
CA ALA A 87 -0.69 -11.48 17.50
C ALA A 87 -2.19 -11.21 17.65
N SER A 88 -3.06 -11.89 16.89
CA SER A 88 -4.50 -11.67 16.93
C SER A 88 -5.17 -12.49 18.03
N SER A 89 -6.19 -11.92 18.69
CA SER A 89 -7.00 -12.60 19.71
C SER A 89 -7.92 -13.67 19.11
N ASP A 90 -8.54 -13.36 17.97
CA ASP A 90 -9.60 -14.16 17.38
C ASP A 90 -9.70 -13.97 15.86
N PHE A 91 -10.01 -15.05 15.13
CA PHE A 91 -10.31 -15.07 13.70
C PHE A 91 -10.86 -16.43 13.25
N GLY A 92 -11.63 -16.47 12.15
CA GLY A 92 -12.12 -17.72 11.57
C GLY A 92 -12.77 -17.59 10.18
N PHE A 93 -12.14 -18.20 9.17
CA PHE A 93 -12.49 -18.08 7.75
C PHE A 93 -13.41 -19.21 7.27
N HIS A 94 -14.58 -19.31 7.88
CA HIS A 94 -15.54 -20.36 7.57
C HIS A 94 -16.14 -20.26 6.16
N LEU A 95 -16.18 -19.07 5.56
CA LEU A 95 -16.72 -18.87 4.21
C LEU A 95 -15.76 -19.32 3.11
N ASP A 96 -14.45 -19.30 3.32
CA ASP A 96 -13.45 -19.90 2.44
C ASP A 96 -13.65 -21.43 2.35
N VAL A 97 -13.96 -22.07 3.49
CA VAL A 97 -14.29 -23.50 3.55
C VAL A 97 -15.59 -23.80 2.78
N VAL A 98 -16.63 -23.00 3.02
CA VAL A 98 -17.92 -23.11 2.31
C VAL A 98 -17.73 -22.93 0.81
N PHE A 99 -16.97 -21.91 0.40
CA PHE A 99 -16.67 -21.63 -1.00
C PHE A 99 -15.94 -22.80 -1.65
N GLY A 100 -14.88 -23.32 -1.01
CA GLY A 100 -14.11 -24.45 -1.52
C GLY A 100 -14.94 -25.72 -1.75
N LEU A 101 -15.83 -26.08 -0.82
CA LEU A 101 -16.72 -27.24 -0.99
C LEU A 101 -17.75 -27.02 -2.11
N TYR A 102 -18.34 -25.82 -2.18
CA TYR A 102 -19.35 -25.51 -3.19
C TYR A 102 -18.78 -25.30 -4.58
N ILE A 103 -17.58 -24.72 -4.72
CA ILE A 103 -16.96 -24.53 -6.03
C ILE A 103 -16.54 -25.87 -6.64
N THR A 104 -16.13 -26.85 -5.83
CA THR A 104 -15.92 -28.23 -6.30
C THR A 104 -17.20 -28.80 -6.89
N SER A 105 -18.34 -28.72 -6.18
CA SER A 105 -19.62 -29.18 -6.71
C SER A 105 -19.98 -28.48 -8.01
N TRP A 106 -19.88 -27.15 -8.02
CA TRP A 106 -20.30 -26.32 -9.15
C TRP A 106 -19.50 -26.62 -10.42
N LEU A 107 -18.16 -26.68 -10.31
CA LEU A 107 -17.28 -27.02 -11.44
C LEU A 107 -17.54 -28.44 -11.96
N ILE A 108 -17.73 -29.42 -11.06
CA ILE A 108 -18.08 -30.79 -11.46
C ILE A 108 -19.41 -30.81 -12.20
N SER A 109 -20.45 -30.16 -11.67
CA SER A 109 -21.77 -30.13 -12.28
C SER A 109 -21.76 -29.48 -13.66
N LEU A 110 -21.03 -28.37 -13.85
CA LEU A 110 -20.89 -27.74 -15.17
C LEU A 110 -20.25 -28.69 -16.20
N LYS A 111 -19.17 -29.37 -15.82
CA LYS A 111 -18.47 -30.34 -16.69
C LYS A 111 -19.42 -31.48 -17.08
N LEU A 112 -20.16 -32.01 -16.11
CA LEU A 112 -21.14 -33.07 -16.33
C LEU A 112 -22.31 -32.65 -17.23
N LEU A 113 -22.85 -31.45 -17.02
CA LEU A 113 -23.94 -30.91 -17.85
C LEU A 113 -23.49 -30.71 -19.30
N VAL A 114 -22.28 -30.18 -19.52
CA VAL A 114 -21.71 -30.03 -20.87
C VAL A 114 -21.54 -31.40 -21.55
N GLN A 115 -21.04 -32.40 -20.82
CA GLN A 115 -20.86 -33.75 -21.35
C GLN A 115 -22.19 -34.45 -21.63
N TYR A 116 -23.19 -34.29 -20.77
CA TYR A 116 -24.52 -34.87 -20.94
C TYR A 116 -25.28 -34.27 -22.12
N LEU A 117 -25.28 -32.93 -22.24
CA LEU A 117 -25.96 -32.23 -23.34
C LEU A 117 -25.30 -32.49 -24.69
N ASN A 118 -24.01 -32.86 -24.70
CA ASN A 118 -23.23 -33.22 -25.88
C ASN A 118 -23.22 -32.16 -26.99
N ILE A 119 -23.33 -30.88 -26.63
CA ILE A 119 -23.28 -29.73 -27.55
C ILE A 119 -21.98 -28.98 -27.29
N ALA A 120 -21.15 -28.81 -28.33
CA ALA A 120 -19.89 -28.03 -28.27
C ALA A 120 -18.99 -28.39 -27.06
N VAL A 121 -18.89 -29.69 -26.75
CA VAL A 121 -18.26 -30.20 -25.52
C VAL A 121 -16.83 -29.68 -25.35
N ILE A 122 -15.99 -29.79 -26.39
CA ILE A 122 -14.59 -29.34 -26.34
C ILE A 122 -14.48 -27.83 -26.08
N PRO A 123 -15.11 -26.94 -26.88
CA PRO A 123 -15.11 -25.50 -26.59
C PRO A 123 -15.64 -25.12 -25.20
N LEU A 124 -16.73 -25.74 -24.73
CA LEU A 124 -17.32 -25.41 -23.44
C LEU A 124 -16.45 -25.88 -22.27
N LEU A 125 -15.83 -27.05 -22.36
CA LEU A 125 -14.86 -27.51 -21.35
C LEU A 125 -13.57 -26.68 -21.34
N PHE A 126 -13.16 -26.16 -22.50
CA PHE A 126 -12.08 -25.17 -22.55
C PHE A 126 -12.45 -23.89 -21.79
N ILE A 127 -13.66 -23.36 -21.98
CA ILE A 127 -14.16 -22.20 -21.22
C ILE A 127 -14.18 -22.50 -19.72
N ILE A 128 -14.70 -23.66 -19.30
CA ILE A 128 -14.69 -24.08 -17.90
C ILE A 128 -13.26 -24.18 -17.36
N SER A 129 -12.30 -24.66 -18.17
CA SER A 129 -10.88 -24.74 -17.79
C SER A 129 -10.25 -23.36 -17.60
N CYS A 130 -10.59 -22.39 -18.44
CA CYS A 130 -10.19 -20.99 -18.27
C CYS A 130 -10.74 -20.41 -16.96
N MET A 131 -12.03 -20.63 -16.67
CA MET A 131 -12.66 -20.17 -15.43
C MET A 131 -12.02 -20.82 -14.19
N GLU A 132 -11.79 -22.12 -14.23
CA GLU A 132 -11.15 -22.88 -13.15
C GLU A 132 -9.71 -22.41 -12.92
N PHE A 133 -8.95 -22.15 -13.99
CA PHE A 133 -7.60 -21.59 -13.88
C PHE A 133 -7.59 -20.21 -13.23
N ILE A 134 -8.52 -19.31 -13.57
CA ILE A 134 -8.65 -18.00 -12.92
C ILE A 134 -8.96 -18.15 -11.43
N ILE A 135 -9.84 -19.09 -11.07
CA ILE A 135 -10.19 -19.38 -9.66
C ILE A 135 -8.98 -19.94 -8.88
N VAL A 136 -8.15 -20.78 -9.51
CA VAL A 136 -6.93 -21.35 -8.91
C VAL A 136 -5.79 -20.32 -8.82
N LEU A 137 -5.75 -19.33 -9.71
CA LEU A 137 -4.71 -18.31 -9.71
C LEU A 137 -4.71 -17.47 -8.41
N ILE A 138 -5.87 -17.29 -7.78
CA ILE A 138 -6.02 -16.56 -6.53
C ILE A 138 -5.24 -17.21 -5.37
N PRO A 139 -5.48 -18.48 -4.98
CA PRO A 139 -4.67 -19.15 -3.96
C PRO A 139 -3.21 -19.33 -4.38
N ILE A 140 -2.89 -19.58 -5.65
CA ILE A 140 -1.49 -19.65 -6.12
C ILE A 140 -0.75 -18.34 -5.85
N THR A 141 -1.37 -17.20 -6.16
CA THR A 141 -0.76 -15.88 -5.94
C THR A 141 -0.47 -15.66 -4.46
N GLN A 142 -1.34 -16.12 -3.57
CA GLN A 142 -1.12 -16.05 -2.12
C GLN A 142 0.03 -16.94 -1.64
N ILE A 143 0.16 -18.15 -2.19
CA ILE A 143 1.30 -19.05 -1.89
C ILE A 143 2.60 -18.39 -2.34
N LEU A 144 2.65 -17.84 -3.55
CA LEU A 144 3.82 -17.15 -4.09
C LEU A 144 4.18 -15.95 -3.22
N TYR A 145 3.20 -15.13 -2.88
CA TYR A 145 3.36 -13.99 -1.99
C TYR A 145 3.93 -14.42 -0.63
N TYR A 146 3.33 -15.42 0.03
CA TYR A 146 3.79 -15.92 1.33
C TYR A 146 5.20 -16.52 1.24
N SER A 147 5.54 -17.19 0.13
CA SER A 147 6.88 -17.77 -0.05
C SER A 147 7.98 -16.70 0.01
N VAL A 148 7.68 -15.49 -0.46
CA VAL A 148 8.57 -14.33 -0.51
C VAL A 148 8.56 -13.56 0.80
N TYR A 149 7.38 -13.19 1.30
CA TYR A 149 7.23 -12.24 2.41
C TYR A 149 7.04 -12.90 3.79
N LYS A 150 6.82 -14.21 3.83
CA LYS A 150 6.52 -14.99 5.06
C LYS A 150 5.34 -14.43 5.88
N SER A 151 4.43 -13.75 5.19
CA SER A 151 3.21 -13.16 5.72
C SER A 151 2.09 -13.38 4.72
N CYS A 152 0.84 -13.43 5.17
CA CYS A 152 -0.30 -13.45 4.28
C CYS A 152 -0.55 -12.07 3.66
N VAL A 153 -1.32 -12.05 2.57
CA VAL A 153 -1.76 -10.82 1.92
C VAL A 153 -2.66 -10.04 2.89
N ASN A 154 -2.43 -8.73 2.99
CA ASN A 154 -3.16 -7.78 3.82
C ASN A 154 -3.47 -6.49 3.04
N ASP A 155 -4.15 -5.53 3.68
CA ASP A 155 -4.57 -4.27 3.06
C ASP A 155 -3.39 -3.51 2.44
N SER A 156 -2.28 -3.37 3.18
CA SER A 156 -1.05 -2.73 2.71
C SER A 156 -0.48 -3.36 1.44
N SER A 157 -0.63 -4.68 1.28
CA SER A 157 -0.16 -5.40 0.10
C SER A 157 -1.02 -5.11 -1.13
N ILE A 158 -2.34 -5.06 -0.96
CA ILE A 158 -3.26 -4.77 -2.05
C ILE A 158 -3.20 -3.29 -2.44
N MET A 159 -3.11 -2.40 -1.44
CA MET A 159 -2.86 -0.96 -1.66
C MET A 159 -1.60 -0.75 -2.47
N LEU A 160 -0.47 -1.35 -2.06
CA LEU A 160 0.78 -1.27 -2.81
C LEU A 160 0.59 -1.72 -4.27
N MET A 161 -0.08 -2.85 -4.53
CA MET A 161 -0.37 -3.32 -5.89
C MET A 161 -1.25 -2.37 -6.70
N ARG A 162 -2.18 -1.64 -6.05
CA ARG A 162 -3.05 -0.65 -6.70
C ARG A 162 -2.33 0.66 -7.01
N GLU A 163 -1.39 1.03 -6.16
CA GLU A 163 -0.57 2.24 -6.26
C GLU A 163 0.60 2.07 -7.22
N THR A 164 1.08 0.83 -7.41
CA THR A 164 2.22 0.52 -8.28
C THR A 164 1.95 0.94 -9.73
N ASP A 165 2.87 1.70 -10.32
CA ASP A 165 2.84 2.10 -11.72
C ASP A 165 3.29 0.97 -12.68
N HIS A 166 2.97 1.11 -13.97
CA HIS A 166 3.49 0.26 -15.02
C HIS A 166 5.03 0.28 -15.09
N ASN A 167 5.68 1.44 -14.98
CA ASN A 167 7.13 1.54 -14.96
C ASN A 167 7.71 0.89 -13.70
N GLU A 168 7.08 1.09 -12.54
CA GLU A 168 7.51 0.45 -11.29
C GLU A 168 7.40 -1.07 -11.37
N THR A 169 6.33 -1.59 -11.98
CA THR A 169 6.15 -3.03 -12.26
C THR A 169 7.26 -3.56 -13.17
N ILE A 170 7.61 -2.81 -14.22
CA ILE A 170 8.71 -3.18 -15.14
C ILE A 170 10.06 -3.14 -14.43
N GLU A 171 10.34 -2.09 -13.65
CA GLU A 171 11.58 -1.96 -12.88
C GLU A 171 11.71 -3.09 -11.85
N PHE A 172 10.63 -3.39 -11.13
CA PHE A 172 10.57 -4.51 -10.20
C PHE A 172 10.84 -5.84 -10.92
N TYR A 173 10.13 -6.11 -12.03
CA TYR A 173 10.34 -7.34 -12.80
C TYR A 173 11.77 -7.47 -13.33
N LYS A 174 12.35 -6.39 -13.86
CA LYS A 174 13.74 -6.35 -14.34
C LYS A 174 14.76 -6.52 -13.22
N SER A 175 14.42 -6.14 -11.99
CA SER A 175 15.28 -6.33 -10.81
C SER A 175 15.34 -7.80 -10.34
N LEU A 176 14.40 -8.65 -10.77
CA LEU A 176 14.38 -10.06 -10.40
C LEU A 176 15.46 -10.86 -11.17
N PRO A 177 16.02 -11.93 -10.59
CA PRO A 177 16.88 -12.87 -11.32
C PRO A 177 16.22 -13.37 -12.61
N ILE A 178 17.01 -13.49 -13.68
CA ILE A 178 16.50 -13.91 -15.01
C ILE A 178 15.84 -15.30 -14.98
N THR A 179 16.27 -16.16 -14.06
CA THR A 179 15.66 -17.47 -13.81
C THR A 179 14.21 -17.33 -13.37
N ILE A 180 13.89 -16.39 -12.47
CA ILE A 180 12.53 -16.14 -11.99
C ILE A 180 11.67 -15.54 -13.10
N GLN A 181 12.22 -14.60 -13.87
CA GLN A 181 11.55 -13.97 -15.01
C GLN A 181 11.08 -15.01 -16.04
N VAL A 182 11.87 -16.05 -16.31
CA VAL A 182 11.54 -17.10 -17.29
C VAL A 182 10.69 -18.23 -16.68
N LEU A 183 10.98 -18.66 -15.46
CA LEU A 183 10.31 -19.82 -14.86
C LEU A 183 8.84 -19.54 -14.49
N ILE A 184 8.50 -18.35 -14.01
CA ILE A 184 7.13 -18.03 -13.59
C ILE A 184 6.14 -18.17 -14.76
N PRO A 185 6.36 -17.53 -15.94
CA PRO A 185 5.48 -17.72 -17.10
C PRO A 185 5.35 -19.18 -17.54
N ILE A 186 6.46 -19.93 -17.54
CA ILE A 186 6.46 -21.36 -17.92
C ILE A 186 5.59 -22.18 -16.97
N ILE A 187 5.70 -21.95 -15.65
CA ILE A 187 4.89 -22.65 -14.64
C ILE A 187 3.40 -22.33 -14.83
N LEU A 188 3.05 -21.06 -15.05
CA LEU A 188 1.64 -20.65 -15.25
C LEU A 188 1.04 -21.27 -16.52
N ILE A 189 1.79 -21.25 -17.63
CA ILE A 189 1.37 -21.88 -18.90
C ILE A 189 1.21 -23.39 -18.72
N SER A 190 2.15 -24.04 -18.03
CA SER A 190 2.11 -25.49 -17.79
C SER A 190 0.95 -25.89 -16.88
N ALA A 191 0.65 -25.08 -15.86
CA ALA A 191 -0.50 -25.29 -14.97
C ALA A 191 -1.83 -25.16 -15.73
N PHE A 192 -1.98 -24.14 -16.58
CA PHE A 192 -3.16 -23.99 -17.43
C PHE A 192 -3.31 -25.18 -18.41
N ALA A 193 -2.22 -25.56 -19.08
CA ALA A 193 -2.22 -26.69 -20.00
C ALA A 193 -2.62 -28.00 -19.31
N ALA A 194 -2.14 -28.24 -18.09
CA ALA A 194 -2.50 -29.42 -17.30
C ALA A 194 -3.99 -29.43 -16.90
N ILE A 195 -4.53 -28.31 -16.43
CA ILE A 195 -5.97 -28.18 -16.11
C ILE A 195 -6.81 -28.44 -17.36
N ASN A 196 -6.49 -27.79 -18.47
CA ASN A 196 -7.23 -27.96 -19.72
C ASN A 196 -7.15 -29.40 -20.23
N ALA A 197 -5.96 -29.99 -20.28
CA ALA A 197 -5.77 -31.37 -20.74
C ALA A 197 -6.53 -32.37 -19.86
N GLY A 198 -6.50 -32.20 -18.53
CA GLY A 198 -7.19 -33.10 -17.63
C GLY A 198 -8.71 -32.91 -17.62
N ASN A 199 -9.23 -31.69 -17.80
CA ASN A 199 -10.66 -31.46 -17.98
C ASN A 199 -11.18 -32.00 -19.32
N GLN A 200 -10.33 -32.04 -20.34
CA GLN A 200 -10.65 -32.65 -21.62
C GLN A 200 -10.34 -34.17 -21.68
N PHE A 201 -9.83 -34.75 -20.59
CA PHE A 201 -9.54 -36.17 -20.52
C PHE A 201 -10.83 -36.99 -20.62
N LEU A 202 -10.89 -37.93 -21.58
CA LEU A 202 -12.04 -38.80 -21.83
C LEU A 202 -13.36 -38.04 -22.18
N VAL A 203 -13.25 -36.92 -22.89
CA VAL A 203 -14.39 -36.12 -23.40
C VAL A 203 -15.44 -36.90 -24.18
N GLN A 204 -15.13 -38.12 -24.66
CA GLN A 204 -16.01 -38.95 -25.49
C GLN A 204 -16.65 -40.16 -24.76
N THR A 205 -16.42 -40.35 -23.46
CA THR A 205 -17.20 -41.36 -22.71
C THR A 205 -18.59 -40.82 -22.43
N PHE A 206 -19.62 -41.44 -23.03
CA PHE A 206 -21.02 -41.14 -22.72
C PHE A 206 -21.27 -41.39 -21.22
N ILE A 207 -21.57 -40.32 -20.49
CA ILE A 207 -22.00 -40.41 -19.10
C ILE A 207 -23.50 -40.63 -19.10
N HIS A 208 -23.92 -41.82 -18.72
CA HIS A 208 -25.34 -42.11 -18.56
C HIS A 208 -25.85 -41.49 -17.25
N ILE A 209 -26.75 -40.51 -17.35
CA ILE A 209 -27.43 -39.89 -16.20
C ILE A 209 -28.92 -40.20 -16.34
N ALA A 210 -29.54 -40.75 -15.30
CA ALA A 210 -30.99 -40.93 -15.30
C ALA A 210 -31.71 -39.57 -15.31
N ASP A 211 -32.85 -39.46 -16.00
CA ASP A 211 -33.54 -38.18 -16.22
C ASP A 211 -33.81 -37.41 -14.91
N TYR A 212 -34.24 -38.09 -13.85
CA TYR A 212 -34.48 -37.46 -12.55
C TYR A 212 -33.19 -36.91 -11.91
N ASN A 213 -32.06 -37.61 -12.05
CA ASN A 213 -30.76 -37.16 -11.57
C ASN A 213 -30.25 -35.94 -12.34
N PHE A 214 -30.57 -35.85 -13.63
CA PHE A 214 -30.24 -34.69 -14.45
C PHE A 214 -30.96 -33.43 -13.96
N TYR A 215 -32.26 -33.50 -13.66
CA TYR A 215 -32.99 -32.35 -13.11
C TYR A 215 -32.46 -31.91 -11.73
N ILE A 216 -32.07 -32.86 -10.87
CA ILE A 216 -31.43 -32.55 -9.58
C ILE A 216 -30.09 -31.85 -9.79
N LEU A 217 -29.29 -32.31 -10.76
CA LEU A 217 -28.00 -31.70 -11.10
C LEU A 217 -28.16 -30.27 -11.59
N ILE A 218 -29.15 -30.00 -12.46
CA ILE A 218 -29.47 -28.64 -12.91
C ILE A 218 -29.89 -27.77 -11.73
N ALA A 219 -30.84 -28.23 -10.90
CA ALA A 219 -31.33 -27.46 -9.77
C ALA A 219 -30.20 -27.10 -8.79
N ALA A 220 -29.33 -28.07 -8.47
CA ALA A 220 -28.14 -27.84 -7.65
C ALA A 220 -27.19 -26.83 -8.30
N THR A 221 -26.95 -26.93 -9.61
CA THR A 221 -26.07 -26.01 -10.34
C THR A 221 -26.62 -24.58 -10.35
N LEU A 222 -27.92 -24.40 -10.58
CA LEU A 222 -28.56 -23.09 -10.53
C LEU A 222 -28.51 -22.48 -9.13
N PHE A 223 -28.82 -23.29 -8.10
CA PHE A 223 -28.71 -22.86 -6.71
C PHE A 223 -27.28 -22.41 -6.37
N LEU A 224 -26.28 -23.22 -6.70
CA LEU A 224 -24.87 -22.91 -6.45
C LEU A 224 -24.41 -21.70 -7.26
N THR A 225 -24.86 -21.55 -8.50
CA THR A 225 -24.56 -20.37 -9.33
C THR A 225 -25.04 -19.10 -8.65
N PHE A 226 -26.28 -19.09 -8.16
CA PHE A 226 -26.82 -17.95 -7.42
C PHE A 226 -26.09 -17.74 -6.08
N TYR A 227 -25.88 -18.79 -5.30
CA TYR A 227 -25.33 -18.68 -3.94
C TYR A 227 -23.84 -18.29 -3.93
N LEU A 228 -23.04 -18.79 -4.88
CA LEU A 228 -21.62 -18.46 -4.99
C LEU A 228 -21.40 -17.04 -5.51
N TRP A 229 -22.11 -16.67 -6.59
CA TRP A 229 -21.75 -15.52 -7.43
C TRP A 229 -22.66 -14.30 -7.29
N ASN A 230 -23.62 -14.30 -6.36
CA ASN A 230 -24.44 -13.13 -6.08
C ASN A 230 -23.58 -11.92 -5.66
N THR A 231 -23.78 -10.77 -6.32
CA THR A 231 -22.95 -9.57 -6.14
C THR A 231 -23.17 -8.84 -4.82
N LYS A 232 -24.21 -9.18 -4.05
CA LYS A 232 -24.53 -8.55 -2.75
C LYS A 232 -24.33 -9.48 -1.56
N LYS A 233 -24.65 -10.76 -1.71
CA LYS A 233 -24.65 -11.75 -0.60
C LYS A 233 -23.99 -13.08 -0.97
N GLY A 234 -23.31 -13.16 -2.12
CA GLY A 234 -22.65 -14.37 -2.56
C GLY A 234 -21.54 -14.81 -1.60
N VAL A 235 -21.23 -16.11 -1.59
CA VAL A 235 -20.14 -16.65 -0.76
C VAL A 235 -18.80 -16.10 -1.23
N PHE A 236 -18.58 -16.01 -2.55
CA PHE A 236 -17.29 -15.61 -3.12
C PHE A 236 -16.81 -14.25 -2.61
N ILE A 237 -17.71 -13.24 -2.64
CA ILE A 237 -17.41 -11.87 -2.20
C ILE A 237 -17.18 -11.72 -0.69
N ARG A 238 -17.40 -12.80 0.09
CA ARG A 238 -17.23 -12.86 1.54
C ARG A 238 -16.17 -13.89 1.95
N THR A 239 -15.37 -14.38 1.00
CA THR A 239 -14.14 -15.12 1.31
C THR A 239 -13.07 -14.13 1.72
N GLY A 240 -12.14 -14.52 2.60
CA GLY A 240 -11.26 -13.56 3.26
C GLY A 240 -10.43 -12.69 2.30
N ILE A 241 -9.85 -13.28 1.25
CA ILE A 241 -9.07 -12.53 0.24
C ILE A 241 -9.93 -11.57 -0.60
N ILE A 242 -11.19 -11.94 -0.88
CA ILE A 242 -12.07 -11.10 -1.71
C ILE A 242 -12.70 -9.98 -0.88
N GLU A 243 -13.07 -10.25 0.37
CA GLU A 243 -13.52 -9.21 1.32
C GLU A 243 -12.44 -8.14 1.50
N LEU A 244 -11.18 -8.56 1.69
CA LEU A 244 -10.02 -7.67 1.73
C LEU A 244 -9.90 -6.79 0.47
N LEU A 245 -10.05 -7.38 -0.72
CA LEU A 245 -10.06 -6.61 -1.98
C LEU A 245 -11.21 -5.60 -2.06
N LEU A 246 -12.38 -5.94 -1.52
CA LEU A 246 -13.55 -5.06 -1.53
C LEU A 246 -13.40 -3.91 -0.53
N ASP A 247 -12.81 -4.15 0.64
CA ASP A 247 -12.53 -3.13 1.64
C ASP A 247 -11.52 -2.09 1.11
N VAL A 248 -10.46 -2.56 0.45
CA VAL A 248 -9.52 -1.72 -0.29
C VAL A 248 -10.22 -0.89 -1.38
N ASN A 249 -11.11 -1.50 -2.18
CA ASN A 249 -11.86 -0.78 -3.21
C ASN A 249 -12.83 0.25 -2.60
N LYS A 250 -13.37 -0.02 -1.42
CA LYS A 250 -14.22 0.91 -0.68
C LYS A 250 -13.39 2.11 -0.19
N TYR A 251 -12.21 1.87 0.38
CA TYR A 251 -11.27 2.93 0.77
C TYR A 251 -10.92 3.85 -0.41
N ILE A 252 -10.63 3.30 -1.60
CA ILE A 252 -10.36 4.10 -2.81
C ILE A 252 -11.58 4.96 -3.18
N LYS A 253 -12.80 4.39 -3.15
CA LYS A 253 -14.02 5.15 -3.45
C LYS A 253 -14.26 6.29 -2.46
N GLU A 254 -14.02 6.05 -1.17
CA GLU A 254 -14.14 7.08 -0.13
C GLU A 254 -13.07 8.16 -0.29
N THR A 255 -11.84 7.78 -0.65
CA THR A 255 -10.73 8.69 -0.91
C THR A 255 -11.03 9.65 -2.06
N ASN A 256 -11.68 9.18 -3.13
CA ASN A 256 -12.11 10.03 -4.24
C ASN A 256 -13.18 11.07 -3.86
N LEU A 257 -13.86 10.92 -2.70
CA LEU A 257 -14.74 11.97 -2.16
C LEU A 257 -13.96 13.21 -1.71
N TYR A 258 -12.63 13.13 -1.58
CA TYR A 258 -11.80 14.27 -1.22
C TYR A 258 -12.01 15.46 -2.16
N THR A 259 -12.02 15.25 -3.47
CA THR A 259 -12.25 16.35 -4.43
C THR A 259 -13.71 16.83 -4.37
N ALA A 260 -14.66 15.90 -4.26
CA ALA A 260 -16.10 16.22 -4.20
C ALA A 260 -16.46 17.08 -2.98
N ASN A 261 -15.78 16.86 -1.85
CA ASN A 261 -16.04 17.56 -0.59
C ASN A 261 -15.26 18.88 -0.45
N LEU A 262 -14.41 19.25 -1.42
CA LEU A 262 -13.52 20.41 -1.31
C LEU A 262 -14.28 21.71 -0.99
N SER A 263 -15.35 22.01 -1.71
CA SER A 263 -16.14 23.22 -1.50
C SER A 263 -16.73 23.31 -0.10
N GLU A 264 -17.17 22.18 0.47
CA GLU A 264 -17.75 22.15 1.81
C GLU A 264 -16.66 22.30 2.88
N ARG A 265 -15.50 21.64 2.71
CA ARG A 265 -14.34 21.84 3.60
C ARG A 265 -13.92 23.30 3.64
N LEU A 266 -13.78 23.94 2.48
CA LEU A 266 -13.31 25.34 2.38
C LEU A 266 -14.33 26.37 2.90
N LYS A 267 -15.62 26.03 2.93
CA LYS A 267 -16.68 26.93 3.41
C LYS A 267 -16.56 27.24 4.89
N THR A 268 -16.14 26.26 5.69
CA THR A 268 -16.01 26.39 7.16
C THR A 268 -14.58 26.70 7.61
N LEU A 269 -13.62 26.64 6.70
CA LEU A 269 -12.21 26.91 6.98
C LEU A 269 -11.96 28.39 7.30
N GLN A 270 -11.45 28.65 8.51
CA GLN A 270 -11.00 29.97 8.97
C GLN A 270 -9.48 29.94 9.16
N VAL A 271 -8.77 30.92 8.61
CA VAL A 271 -7.32 31.09 8.77
C VAL A 271 -7.01 32.57 8.98
N ASN A 272 -6.21 32.89 9.99
CA ASN A 272 -5.74 34.23 10.29
C ASN A 272 -4.25 34.21 10.64
N PRO A 273 -3.41 35.14 10.12
CA PRO A 273 -3.74 36.15 9.12
C PRO A 273 -4.03 35.53 7.74
N THR A 274 -4.75 36.26 6.88
CA THR A 274 -5.06 35.86 5.50
C THR A 274 -4.03 36.33 4.48
N THR A 275 -2.97 37.01 4.93
CA THR A 275 -1.85 37.45 4.10
C THR A 275 -0.54 37.33 4.87
N PRO A 276 0.55 36.89 4.21
CA PRO A 276 1.87 36.83 4.83
C PRO A 276 2.40 38.21 5.22
N ASN A 277 3.12 38.29 6.34
CA ASN A 277 3.69 39.53 6.84
C ASN A 277 5.21 39.57 6.60
N PHE A 278 5.62 39.74 5.35
CA PHE A 278 7.02 39.91 4.93
C PHE A 278 7.19 41.22 4.15
N ASP A 279 8.41 41.75 4.11
CA ASP A 279 8.70 43.07 3.50
C ASP A 279 8.53 43.07 1.97
N LYS A 280 8.64 41.88 1.37
CA LYS A 280 8.49 41.63 -0.07
C LYS A 280 7.67 40.35 -0.27
N PRO A 281 7.12 40.11 -1.48
CA PRO A 281 6.61 38.79 -1.85
C PRO A 281 7.59 37.70 -1.42
N SER A 282 7.08 36.66 -0.77
CA SER A 282 7.87 35.72 0.04
C SER A 282 7.54 34.28 -0.30
N THR A 283 8.52 33.39 -0.13
CA THR A 283 8.33 31.97 -0.46
C THR A 283 8.59 31.07 0.73
N ILE A 284 7.69 30.11 0.92
CA ILE A 284 7.84 28.97 1.84
C ILE A 284 7.84 27.70 1.00
N ILE A 285 8.83 26.83 1.24
CA ILE A 285 8.98 25.57 0.51
C ILE A 285 8.85 24.41 1.48
N MET A 286 8.06 23.41 1.10
CA MET A 286 8.04 22.10 1.73
C MET A 286 8.57 21.07 0.73
N VAL A 287 9.67 20.41 1.08
CA VAL A 287 10.28 19.37 0.26
C VAL A 287 10.01 18.01 0.90
N ILE A 288 9.30 17.16 0.18
CA ILE A 288 8.97 15.80 0.57
C ILE A 288 10.02 14.88 -0.08
N GLY A 289 10.90 14.31 0.75
CA GLY A 289 11.82 13.26 0.37
C GLY A 289 11.15 11.89 0.29
N GLU A 290 11.86 10.92 -0.28
CA GLU A 290 11.35 9.57 -0.52
C GLU A 290 12.37 8.54 -0.02
N SER A 291 11.96 7.64 0.87
CA SER A 291 12.77 6.50 1.34
C SER A 291 14.14 6.87 1.98
N GLU A 292 14.38 8.12 2.36
CA GLU A 292 15.64 8.55 2.97
C GLU A 292 15.70 8.23 4.47
N SER A 293 16.80 7.63 4.92
CA SER A 293 17.04 7.25 6.31
C SER A 293 18.08 8.17 6.95
N ARG A 294 17.72 8.76 8.09
CA ARG A 294 18.67 9.61 8.84
C ARG A 294 19.88 8.81 9.34
N ASP A 295 19.72 7.50 9.50
CA ASP A 295 20.76 6.61 10.03
C ASP A 295 21.99 6.57 9.10
N TYR A 296 21.80 6.88 7.81
CA TYR A 296 22.84 6.93 6.76
C TYR A 296 23.29 8.36 6.42
N MET A 297 22.80 9.37 7.13
CA MET A 297 23.15 10.78 6.92
C MET A 297 24.15 11.25 7.96
N SER A 298 25.38 11.56 7.52
CA SER A 298 26.42 12.14 8.39
C SER A 298 26.05 13.49 9.04
N ALA A 299 25.01 14.16 8.55
CA ALA A 299 24.42 15.32 9.20
C ALA A 299 23.75 14.98 10.54
N PHE A 300 23.12 13.81 10.63
CA PHE A 300 22.29 13.36 11.77
C PHE A 300 23.01 12.36 12.68
N THR A 301 23.92 11.56 12.15
CA THR A 301 24.62 10.51 12.90
C THR A 301 26.13 10.60 12.69
N ASN A 302 26.89 9.83 13.47
CA ASN A 302 28.34 9.66 13.27
C ASN A 302 28.63 8.67 12.12
N TYR A 303 27.88 8.78 11.01
CA TYR A 303 28.06 7.92 9.86
C TYR A 303 29.47 8.07 9.27
N GLN A 304 30.11 6.95 8.93
CA GLN A 304 31.53 6.91 8.56
C GLN A 304 31.88 7.67 7.27
N TYR A 305 30.88 7.89 6.40
CA TYR A 305 31.05 8.59 5.12
C TYR A 305 30.35 9.94 5.16
N ASP A 306 30.96 10.97 4.56
CA ASP A 306 30.31 12.27 4.35
C ASP A 306 29.29 12.18 3.21
N THR A 307 28.09 11.72 3.57
CA THR A 307 26.92 11.51 2.70
C THR A 307 26.08 12.76 2.52
N THR A 308 26.28 13.79 3.35
CA THR A 308 25.46 15.02 3.34
C THR A 308 26.35 16.25 3.54
N PRO A 309 27.32 16.50 2.64
CA PRO A 309 28.32 17.56 2.80
C PRO A 309 27.70 18.96 2.91
N TRP A 310 26.64 19.26 2.15
CA TRP A 310 25.96 20.55 2.23
C TRP A 310 25.26 20.72 3.57
N LEU A 311 24.45 19.74 4.01
CA LEU A 311 23.77 19.82 5.30
C LEU A 311 24.75 19.84 6.49
N ASN A 312 25.89 19.14 6.39
CA ASN A 312 26.98 19.21 7.39
C ASN A 312 27.57 20.61 7.54
N LYS A 313 27.64 21.38 6.45
CA LYS A 313 28.04 22.79 6.48
C LYS A 313 26.91 23.65 7.05
N MET A 314 25.68 23.45 6.60
CA MET A 314 24.54 24.28 6.95
C MET A 314 24.10 24.15 8.41
N LYS A 315 24.17 22.95 9.00
CA LYS A 315 23.80 22.70 10.42
C LYS A 315 24.62 23.50 11.44
N LYS A 316 25.75 24.10 11.01
CA LYS A 316 26.60 24.98 11.84
C LYS A 316 26.13 26.44 11.83
N THR A 317 25.15 26.78 11.00
CA THR A 317 24.60 28.14 10.88
C THR A 317 23.35 28.27 11.75
N LYS A 318 23.05 29.49 12.22
CA LYS A 318 21.82 29.78 13.01
C LYS A 318 20.51 29.56 12.22
N ASN A 319 20.60 29.49 10.89
CA ASN A 319 19.46 29.45 10.00
C ASN A 319 18.94 28.02 9.75
N PHE A 320 19.67 26.99 10.18
CA PHE A 320 19.29 25.60 9.99
C PHE A 320 19.08 24.88 11.31
N ILE A 321 17.94 24.18 11.41
CA ILE A 321 17.53 23.43 12.59
C ILE A 321 17.29 21.98 12.15
N LEU A 322 17.96 21.03 12.81
CA LEU A 322 17.77 19.60 12.56
C LEU A 322 16.87 18.99 13.63
N PHE A 323 16.06 18.00 13.23
CA PHE A 323 15.17 17.27 14.12
C PHE A 323 15.60 15.80 14.18
N PRO A 324 16.57 15.44 15.05
CA PRO A 324 17.18 14.11 15.04
C PRO A 324 16.26 13.00 15.53
N ASN A 325 15.09 13.33 16.10
CA ASN A 325 14.14 12.37 16.67
C ASN A 325 12.81 12.30 15.88
N SER A 326 12.86 12.55 14.57
CA SER A 326 11.70 12.43 13.67
C SER A 326 11.46 11.01 13.17
N TYR A 327 10.21 10.56 13.19
CA TYR A 327 9.79 9.25 12.73
C TYR A 327 8.69 9.37 11.66
N ALA A 328 8.61 8.42 10.74
CA ALA A 328 7.45 8.27 9.89
C ALA A 328 6.32 7.56 10.64
N CYS A 329 5.07 7.94 10.37
CA CYS A 329 3.90 7.26 10.91
C CYS A 329 3.63 5.91 10.22
N LYS A 330 4.21 5.67 9.04
CA LYS A 330 4.18 4.39 8.31
C LYS A 330 5.41 4.27 7.41
N ASP A 331 5.87 3.05 7.16
CA ASP A 331 6.98 2.73 6.25
C ASP A 331 6.55 2.59 4.78
N GLN A 332 5.56 3.40 4.37
CA GLN A 332 4.98 3.44 3.03
C GLN A 332 4.51 4.87 2.71
N THR A 333 4.79 5.32 1.48
CA THR A 333 4.53 6.69 1.01
C THR A 333 3.08 7.13 1.17
N VAL A 334 2.11 6.37 0.64
CA VAL A 334 0.70 6.80 0.62
C VAL A 334 0.11 6.96 2.02
N PRO A 335 0.17 5.95 2.92
CA PRO A 335 -0.37 6.12 4.26
C PRO A 335 0.36 7.19 5.10
N ALA A 336 1.66 7.40 4.84
CA ALA A 336 2.43 8.43 5.53
C ALA A 336 2.05 9.84 5.08
N LEU A 337 2.00 10.08 3.76
CA LEU A 337 1.69 11.39 3.20
C LEU A 337 0.20 11.74 3.25
N GLU A 338 -0.72 10.76 3.22
CA GLU A 338 -2.15 10.98 3.51
C GLU A 338 -2.33 11.76 4.82
N ARG A 339 -1.51 11.42 5.83
CA ARG A 339 -1.51 12.04 7.16
C ARG A 339 -0.67 13.31 7.20
N ALA A 340 0.57 13.26 6.73
CA ALA A 340 1.48 14.41 6.77
C ALA A 340 0.91 15.66 6.06
N LEU A 341 0.09 15.46 5.01
CA LEU A 341 -0.47 16.53 4.19
C LEU A 341 -1.82 17.07 4.68
N THR A 342 -2.46 16.43 5.67
CA THR A 342 -3.81 16.78 6.13
C THR A 342 -3.91 16.81 7.65
N GLU A 343 -5.08 17.21 8.17
CA GLU A 343 -5.34 17.15 9.61
C GLU A 343 -5.41 15.73 10.18
N VAL A 344 -5.38 14.67 9.35
CA VAL A 344 -5.44 13.29 9.83
C VAL A 344 -4.11 12.91 10.45
N ASN A 345 -4.16 12.37 11.67
CA ASN A 345 -2.98 11.82 12.32
C ASN A 345 -3.34 10.59 13.17
N GLN A 346 -2.34 9.90 13.71
CA GLN A 346 -2.53 8.67 14.48
C GLN A 346 -3.23 8.87 15.83
N TYR A 347 -3.49 10.13 16.23
CA TYR A 347 -4.02 10.51 17.53
C TYR A 347 -5.42 11.13 17.44
N ASN A 348 -6.01 11.16 16.24
CA ASN A 348 -7.37 11.62 16.02
C ASN A 348 -8.16 10.61 15.16
N ASN A 349 -9.47 10.81 15.07
CA ASN A 349 -10.39 9.95 14.30
C ASN A 349 -10.89 10.62 13.03
N LYS A 350 -10.13 11.59 12.50
CA LYS A 350 -10.52 12.29 11.26
C LYS A 350 -10.34 11.37 10.06
N LYS A 351 -11.16 11.60 9.04
CA LYS A 351 -11.06 10.92 7.76
C LYS A 351 -10.38 11.83 6.75
N PHE A 352 -9.56 11.25 5.89
CA PHE A 352 -8.82 11.99 4.87
C PHE A 352 -9.76 12.86 4.00
N PHE A 353 -10.83 12.28 3.46
CA PHE A 353 -11.77 12.97 2.56
C PHE A 353 -12.61 14.10 3.21
N GLU A 354 -12.56 14.23 4.54
CA GLU A 354 -13.23 15.28 5.32
C GLU A 354 -12.24 16.32 5.89
N SER A 355 -10.92 16.09 5.76
CA SER A 355 -9.88 16.90 6.40
C SER A 355 -9.33 17.97 5.46
N CYS A 356 -9.01 19.15 6.00
CA CYS A 356 -8.27 20.17 5.26
C CYS A 356 -6.82 19.71 5.07
N SER A 357 -6.25 20.12 3.94
CA SER A 357 -4.84 19.91 3.61
C SER A 357 -3.99 21.13 3.91
N ILE A 358 -2.67 20.94 3.92
CA ILE A 358 -1.70 22.04 3.94
C ILE A 358 -1.91 23.04 2.80
N ILE A 359 -2.41 22.58 1.65
CA ILE A 359 -2.67 23.41 0.48
C ILE A 359 -3.89 24.31 0.75
N ASP A 360 -4.94 23.76 1.35
CA ASP A 360 -6.12 24.53 1.76
C ASP A 360 -5.74 25.64 2.75
N ILE A 361 -4.91 25.31 3.75
CA ILE A 361 -4.40 26.27 4.74
C ILE A 361 -3.55 27.35 4.06
N ALA A 362 -2.57 26.97 3.24
CA ALA A 362 -1.67 27.92 2.58
C ALA A 362 -2.43 28.88 1.66
N LYS A 363 -3.40 28.37 0.87
CA LYS A 363 -4.28 29.20 0.04
C LYS A 363 -5.05 30.20 0.89
N LYS A 364 -5.68 29.74 1.97
CA LYS A 364 -6.48 30.61 2.86
C LYS A 364 -5.62 31.63 3.62
N ALA A 365 -4.34 31.32 3.86
CA ALA A 365 -3.33 32.22 4.41
C ALA A 365 -2.77 33.24 3.38
N GLY A 366 -3.24 33.21 2.13
CA GLY A 366 -2.89 34.19 1.10
C GLY A 366 -1.68 33.84 0.25
N TYR A 367 -1.27 32.57 0.23
CA TYR A 367 -0.20 32.10 -0.66
C TYR A 367 -0.78 31.57 -1.98
N LYS A 368 -0.08 31.87 -3.08
CA LYS A 368 -0.17 31.12 -4.32
C LYS A 368 0.49 29.76 -4.11
N THR A 369 -0.23 28.68 -4.43
CA THR A 369 0.23 27.32 -4.14
C THR A 369 0.71 26.58 -5.37
N TYR A 370 1.90 25.99 -5.28
CA TYR A 370 2.52 25.19 -6.32
C TYR A 370 2.81 23.78 -5.80
N TRP A 371 2.59 22.79 -6.64
CA TRP A 371 2.99 21.41 -6.39
C TRP A 371 3.79 20.89 -7.58
N PHE A 372 5.06 20.56 -7.36
CA PHE A 372 5.92 19.97 -8.40
C PHE A 372 6.43 18.61 -7.94
N SER A 373 6.18 17.56 -8.74
CA SER A 373 6.49 16.19 -8.37
C SER A 373 7.39 15.51 -9.40
N ASN A 374 8.47 14.90 -8.92
CA ASN A 374 9.29 14.00 -9.71
C ASN A 374 8.88 12.53 -9.56
N GLN A 375 8.06 12.22 -8.56
CA GLN A 375 7.28 10.98 -8.56
C GLN A 375 6.16 11.10 -9.58
N GLY A 376 6.06 10.13 -10.49
CA GLY A 376 5.15 10.19 -11.64
C GLY A 376 3.69 10.35 -11.24
N HIS A 377 2.91 10.99 -12.12
CA HIS A 377 1.44 10.98 -12.07
C HIS A 377 0.85 9.67 -12.63
N ILE A 378 1.71 8.76 -13.07
CA ILE A 378 1.35 7.62 -13.88
C ILE A 378 1.16 6.45 -12.93
N GLY A 379 -0.10 6.05 -12.78
CA GLY A 379 -0.61 5.02 -11.89
C GLY A 379 -2.12 5.18 -11.92
N SER A 380 -2.87 4.11 -12.17
CA SER A 380 -4.31 4.16 -12.47
C SER A 380 -5.23 4.60 -11.32
N ALA A 381 -4.67 5.03 -10.18
CA ALA A 381 -5.42 5.46 -9.00
C ALA A 381 -5.02 6.88 -8.60
N GLU A 382 -6.01 7.74 -8.41
CA GLU A 382 -5.84 9.01 -7.69
C GLU A 382 -5.44 8.69 -6.24
N THR A 383 -4.14 8.70 -5.94
CA THR A 383 -3.67 8.52 -4.57
C THR A 383 -4.04 9.74 -3.72
N ALA A 384 -4.04 9.58 -2.39
CA ALA A 384 -4.25 10.69 -1.46
C ALA A 384 -3.31 11.89 -1.76
N ILE A 385 -2.06 11.63 -2.16
CA ILE A 385 -1.10 12.66 -2.56
C ILE A 385 -1.57 13.40 -3.80
N THR A 386 -1.95 12.70 -4.87
CA THR A 386 -2.39 13.31 -6.13
C THR A 386 -3.67 14.12 -5.93
N LEU A 387 -4.59 13.62 -5.09
CA LEU A 387 -5.82 14.34 -4.73
C LEU A 387 -5.52 15.66 -4.01
N VAL A 388 -4.60 15.68 -3.04
CA VAL A 388 -4.15 16.92 -2.39
C VAL A 388 -3.42 17.83 -3.38
N ALA A 389 -2.47 17.28 -4.14
CA ALA A 389 -1.67 18.03 -5.12
C ALA A 389 -2.54 18.77 -6.14
N ASN A 390 -3.56 18.11 -6.68
CA ASN A 390 -4.50 18.67 -7.65
C ASN A 390 -5.35 19.82 -7.08
N THR A 391 -5.37 20.03 -5.77
CA THR A 391 -6.02 21.21 -5.18
C THR A 391 -5.12 22.45 -5.17
N ALA A 392 -3.83 22.34 -5.52
CA ALA A 392 -2.93 23.49 -5.65
C ALA A 392 -3.35 24.40 -6.82
N ASP A 393 -2.89 25.65 -6.84
CA ASP A 393 -3.17 26.56 -7.96
C ASP A 393 -2.43 26.15 -9.23
N LYS A 394 -1.28 25.51 -9.09
CA LYS A 394 -0.50 24.91 -10.18
C LYS A 394 0.13 23.61 -9.70
N ALA A 395 -0.29 22.48 -10.28
CA ALA A 395 0.27 21.16 -10.03
C ALA A 395 0.89 20.60 -11.32
N GLU A 396 2.18 20.27 -11.30
CA GLU A 396 2.89 19.72 -12.45
C GLU A 396 3.79 18.54 -12.07
N TRP A 397 3.95 17.62 -13.00
CA TRP A 397 4.78 16.44 -12.86
C TRP A 397 5.90 16.43 -13.90
N THR A 398 7.05 15.86 -13.54
CA THR A 398 8.14 15.68 -14.49
C THR A 398 7.76 14.72 -15.61
N LYS A 399 8.26 14.99 -16.82
CA LYS A 399 7.94 14.20 -18.02
C LYS A 399 8.72 12.90 -18.04
N GLN A 400 8.11 11.81 -17.60
CA GLN A 400 8.74 10.48 -17.61
C GLN A 400 8.89 9.94 -19.04
N ASN A 401 10.13 9.58 -19.41
CA ASN A 401 10.41 8.86 -20.65
C ASN A 401 10.67 7.38 -20.36
N LEU A 402 10.06 6.49 -21.15
CA LEU A 402 10.30 5.05 -21.07
C LEU A 402 11.82 4.76 -21.12
N ASN A 403 12.31 4.01 -20.13
CA ASN A 403 13.71 3.58 -19.99
C ASN A 403 14.76 4.70 -19.77
N LYS A 404 14.37 5.89 -19.30
CA LYS A 404 15.34 6.93 -18.87
C LYS A 404 15.15 7.29 -17.40
N PRO A 405 16.20 7.23 -16.56
CA PRO A 405 16.15 7.76 -15.21
C PRO A 405 15.82 9.25 -15.22
N GLN A 406 14.87 9.66 -14.38
CA GLN A 406 14.46 11.04 -14.18
C GLN A 406 15.01 11.52 -12.84
N TYR A 407 16.02 12.39 -12.87
CA TYR A 407 16.66 12.88 -11.65
C TYR A 407 15.91 14.08 -11.04
N ASP A 408 15.95 14.20 -9.72
CA ASP A 408 15.26 15.25 -8.97
C ASP A 408 15.72 16.67 -9.30
N GLU A 409 16.93 16.84 -9.86
CA GLU A 409 17.40 18.13 -10.37
C GLU A 409 16.44 18.77 -11.38
N THR A 410 15.64 17.95 -12.08
CA THR A 410 14.63 18.44 -13.04
C THR A 410 13.61 19.38 -12.38
N LEU A 411 13.33 19.22 -11.09
CA LEU A 411 12.40 20.08 -10.36
C LEU A 411 12.86 21.55 -10.31
N LEU A 412 14.15 21.83 -10.50
CA LEU A 412 14.66 23.20 -10.62
C LEU A 412 14.06 23.93 -11.82
N ASP A 413 13.78 23.23 -12.92
CA ASP A 413 13.18 23.86 -14.10
C ASP A 413 11.73 24.28 -13.85
N TYR A 414 11.00 23.52 -13.03
CA TYR A 414 9.66 23.86 -12.58
C TYR A 414 9.69 25.03 -11.59
N LEU A 415 10.64 25.01 -10.65
CA LEU A 415 10.84 26.06 -9.66
C LEU A 415 11.15 27.42 -10.32
N LYS A 416 11.87 27.44 -11.45
CA LYS A 416 12.10 28.64 -12.26
C LYS A 416 10.84 29.25 -12.88
N THR A 417 9.74 28.49 -12.94
CA THR A 417 8.45 28.99 -13.49
C THR A 417 7.57 29.68 -12.46
N VAL A 418 7.97 29.67 -11.18
CA VAL A 418 7.24 30.31 -10.09
C VAL A 418 7.37 31.83 -10.21
N ASN A 419 6.27 32.54 -9.99
CA ASN A 419 6.25 33.99 -10.03
C ASN A 419 6.86 34.59 -8.76
N PRO A 420 8.01 35.29 -8.82
CA PRO A 420 8.65 35.87 -7.65
C PRO A 420 7.90 37.08 -7.09
N SER A 421 6.89 37.61 -7.80
CA SER A 421 6.09 38.76 -7.37
C SER A 421 4.89 38.40 -6.49
N GLU A 422 4.69 37.11 -6.22
CA GLU A 422 3.59 36.59 -5.38
C GLU A 422 4.14 35.99 -4.08
N ASN A 423 3.30 35.88 -3.06
CA ASN A 423 3.63 35.05 -1.91
C ASN A 423 3.39 33.59 -2.28
N ASN A 424 4.40 32.74 -2.19
CA ASN A 424 4.34 31.38 -2.71
C ASN A 424 4.46 30.35 -1.58
N PHE A 425 3.61 29.33 -1.63
CA PHE A 425 3.80 28.08 -0.90
C PHE A 425 4.03 26.96 -1.91
N ILE A 426 5.21 26.35 -1.87
CA ILE A 426 5.67 25.42 -2.90
C ILE A 426 5.91 24.06 -2.25
N VAL A 427 5.28 23.02 -2.79
CA VAL A 427 5.58 21.64 -2.46
C VAL A 427 6.45 21.03 -3.57
N LEU A 428 7.61 20.51 -3.20
CA LEU A 428 8.49 19.74 -4.07
C LEU A 428 8.50 18.28 -3.60
N HIS A 429 8.05 17.35 -4.45
CA HIS A 429 8.00 15.93 -4.12
C HIS A 429 9.07 15.16 -4.90
N LEU A 430 10.08 14.67 -4.18
CA LEU A 430 11.25 14.03 -4.76
C LEU A 430 10.99 12.54 -5.04
N MET A 431 11.70 12.00 -6.04
CA MET A 431 11.90 10.55 -6.17
C MET A 431 12.93 10.05 -5.14
N GLY A 432 13.81 10.94 -4.67
CA GLY A 432 14.71 10.76 -3.54
C GLY A 432 15.48 9.45 -3.62
N ASN A 433 15.36 8.65 -2.58
CA ASN A 433 16.09 7.42 -2.40
C ASN A 433 15.21 6.18 -2.65
N HIS A 434 14.18 6.29 -3.50
CA HIS A 434 13.31 5.18 -3.87
C HIS A 434 14.10 3.98 -4.43
N PHE A 435 13.55 2.76 -4.28
CA PHE A 435 14.23 1.51 -4.61
C PHE A 435 14.83 1.50 -6.03
N ASN A 436 15.88 0.70 -6.22
CA ASN A 436 16.76 0.74 -7.39
C ASN A 436 17.62 2.02 -7.41
N PHE A 437 18.39 2.21 -6.32
CA PHE A 437 19.06 3.45 -5.98
C PHE A 437 20.02 3.97 -7.07
N ILE A 438 20.59 3.08 -7.89
CA ILE A 438 21.45 3.46 -9.02
C ILE A 438 20.76 4.39 -10.02
N ASN A 439 19.42 4.35 -10.11
CA ASN A 439 18.63 5.20 -11.00
C ASN A 439 18.27 6.56 -10.37
N ARG A 440 18.74 6.86 -9.16
CA ARG A 440 18.41 8.10 -8.43
C ARG A 440 19.40 9.24 -8.66
N TYR A 441 20.54 8.94 -9.28
CA TYR A 441 21.59 9.91 -9.55
C TYR A 441 22.26 9.65 -10.91
N PRO A 442 22.79 10.71 -11.57
CA PRO A 442 23.63 10.57 -12.75
C PRO A 442 24.83 9.65 -12.50
N GLN A 443 25.14 8.74 -13.41
CA GLN A 443 26.23 7.77 -13.18
C GLN A 443 27.62 8.40 -13.03
N ASN A 444 27.81 9.63 -13.53
CA ASN A 444 29.01 10.44 -13.30
C ASN A 444 29.04 11.13 -11.93
N PHE A 445 27.95 11.08 -11.14
CA PHE A 445 27.87 11.55 -9.75
C PHE A 445 28.26 10.46 -8.74
N ALA A 446 28.41 9.20 -9.18
CA ALA A 446 28.77 8.08 -8.30
C ALA A 446 30.08 8.36 -7.52
N LYS A 447 30.00 8.39 -6.19
CA LYS A 447 31.12 8.66 -5.27
C LYS A 447 31.50 7.39 -4.49
N PHE A 448 30.52 6.63 -4.04
CA PHE A 448 30.71 5.42 -3.24
C PHE A 448 30.54 4.14 -4.07
N SER A 449 29.62 4.15 -5.05
CA SER A 449 29.39 3.03 -5.94
C SER A 449 30.28 3.06 -7.19
N LYS A 450 30.29 1.95 -7.94
CA LYS A 450 30.89 1.91 -9.28
C LYS A 450 29.83 2.29 -10.31
N PRO A 451 30.11 3.22 -11.25
CA PRO A 451 29.16 3.59 -12.31
C PRO A 451 28.63 2.36 -13.05
N ASN A 452 27.32 2.32 -13.30
CA ASN A 452 26.59 1.24 -13.97
C ASN A 452 26.68 -0.14 -13.28
N LYS A 453 27.17 -0.22 -12.04
CA LYS A 453 27.17 -1.44 -11.24
C LYS A 453 26.23 -1.29 -10.05
N TYR A 454 25.24 -2.17 -9.99
CA TYR A 454 24.32 -2.20 -8.87
C TYR A 454 24.98 -2.81 -7.62
N ASP A 455 25.02 -2.02 -6.55
CA ASP A 455 25.46 -2.36 -5.21
C ASP A 455 24.58 -1.61 -4.19
N LEU A 456 23.84 -2.35 -3.38
CA LEU A 456 22.72 -1.84 -2.58
C LEU A 456 23.12 -0.66 -1.69
N ILE A 457 24.12 -0.87 -0.81
CA ILE A 457 24.51 0.16 0.16
C ILE A 457 25.22 1.33 -0.56
N PRO A 458 26.27 1.13 -1.37
CA PRO A 458 26.97 2.23 -2.03
C PRO A 458 26.07 3.07 -2.95
N ASN A 459 25.16 2.44 -3.72
CA ASN A 459 24.21 3.20 -4.54
C ASN A 459 23.23 4.00 -3.65
N TYR A 460 22.84 3.49 -2.48
CA TYR A 460 22.02 4.23 -1.52
C TYR A 460 22.75 5.45 -0.95
N LEU A 461 24.04 5.33 -0.65
CA LEU A 461 24.84 6.47 -0.17
C LEU A 461 25.01 7.55 -1.25
N ASP A 462 25.20 7.13 -2.50
CA ASP A 462 25.27 8.05 -3.65
C ASP A 462 23.93 8.76 -3.88
N SER A 463 22.79 8.07 -3.73
CA SER A 463 21.48 8.71 -3.83
C SER A 463 21.24 9.71 -2.71
N ILE A 464 21.66 9.44 -1.45
CA ILE A 464 21.60 10.42 -0.34
C ILE A 464 22.43 11.66 -0.67
N THR A 465 23.65 11.45 -1.16
CA THR A 465 24.55 12.56 -1.53
C THR A 465 24.00 13.39 -2.67
N TYR A 466 23.29 12.76 -3.61
CA TYR A 466 22.63 13.46 -4.71
C TYR A 466 21.41 14.25 -4.23
N THR A 467 20.60 13.69 -3.33
CA THR A 467 19.51 14.41 -2.65
C THR A 467 20.04 15.66 -1.92
N ASP A 468 21.13 15.54 -1.15
CA ASP A 468 21.80 16.67 -0.47
C ASP A 468 22.23 17.75 -1.47
N TYR A 469 22.80 17.37 -2.61
CA TYR A 469 23.15 18.30 -3.70
C TYR A 469 21.92 18.98 -4.31
N VAL A 470 20.84 18.25 -4.60
CA VAL A 470 19.62 18.84 -5.17
C VAL A 470 18.97 19.82 -4.18
N LEU A 471 18.94 19.48 -2.88
CA LEU A 471 18.44 20.35 -1.81
C LEU A 471 19.26 21.64 -1.69
N GLN A 472 20.58 21.56 -1.87
CA GLN A 472 21.43 22.74 -1.98
C GLN A 472 20.97 23.64 -3.13
N GLN A 473 20.84 23.09 -4.33
CA GLN A 473 20.49 23.86 -5.53
C GLN A 473 19.10 24.52 -5.42
N ILE A 474 18.12 23.80 -4.85
CA ILE A 474 16.77 24.33 -4.57
C ILE A 474 16.86 25.49 -3.58
N THR A 475 17.60 25.31 -2.48
CA THR A 475 17.72 26.32 -1.42
C THR A 475 18.41 27.57 -1.94
N ASP A 476 19.51 27.42 -2.66
CA ASP A 476 20.30 28.54 -3.19
C ASP A 476 19.51 29.33 -4.23
N PHE A 477 18.82 28.64 -5.16
CA PHE A 477 17.94 29.30 -6.13
C PHE A 477 16.80 30.09 -5.44
N ALA A 478 16.08 29.45 -4.51
CA ALA A 478 14.95 30.08 -3.87
C ALA A 478 15.35 31.26 -2.98
N LYS A 479 16.52 31.20 -2.31
CA LYS A 479 17.09 32.35 -1.58
C LYS A 479 17.34 33.54 -2.50
N THR A 480 17.93 33.29 -3.67
CA THR A 480 18.31 34.36 -4.61
C THR A 480 17.12 34.93 -5.37
N THR A 481 16.17 34.10 -5.78
CA THR A 481 15.15 34.49 -6.76
C THR A 481 13.74 34.61 -6.18
N LEU A 482 13.42 33.86 -5.13
CA LEU A 482 12.05 33.71 -4.62
C LEU A 482 11.83 34.30 -3.23
N ASN A 483 12.82 35.01 -2.67
CA ASN A 483 12.78 35.54 -1.30
C ASN A 483 12.39 34.44 -0.28
N LEU A 484 13.16 33.36 -0.26
CA LEU A 484 12.90 32.19 0.59
C LEU A 484 12.94 32.55 2.08
N GLN A 485 11.80 32.38 2.76
CA GLN A 485 11.63 32.63 4.19
C GLN A 485 11.77 31.36 5.03
N ALA A 486 11.24 30.23 4.55
CA ALA A 486 11.37 28.94 5.20
C ALA A 486 11.46 27.80 4.19
N LEU A 487 12.28 26.78 4.48
CA LEU A 487 12.30 25.52 3.74
C LEU A 487 12.30 24.35 4.72
N LEU A 488 11.23 23.55 4.71
CA LEU A 488 11.13 22.31 5.48
C LEU A 488 11.45 21.13 4.56
N TYR A 489 12.38 20.28 4.97
CA TYR A 489 12.61 18.97 4.35
C TYR A 489 12.26 17.86 5.34
N PHE A 490 11.54 16.84 4.88
CA PHE A 490 11.35 15.58 5.59
C PHE A 490 11.19 14.43 4.60
N SER A 491 11.65 13.23 4.97
CA SER A 491 11.34 12.02 4.18
C SER A 491 9.97 11.45 4.56
N ASP A 492 9.23 10.92 3.59
CA ASP A 492 7.95 10.26 3.80
C ASP A 492 8.06 9.02 4.71
N HIS A 493 9.10 8.22 4.49
CA HIS A 493 9.57 7.11 5.30
C HIS A 493 11.06 6.88 5.05
N ALA A 494 11.65 5.94 5.78
CA ALA A 494 13.03 5.52 5.59
C ALA A 494 13.08 4.13 4.94
N THR A 495 14.28 3.69 4.57
CA THR A 495 14.49 2.32 4.09
C THR A 495 15.76 1.73 4.68
N ILE A 496 15.84 0.41 4.65
CA ILE A 496 17.04 -0.34 4.99
C ILE A 496 17.59 -0.89 3.66
N PRO A 497 18.68 -0.33 3.11
CA PRO A 497 19.08 -0.55 1.72
C PRO A 497 19.40 -2.01 1.37
N ASP A 498 19.85 -2.81 2.34
CA ASP A 498 20.18 -4.23 2.18
C ASP A 498 19.00 -5.17 2.47
N LYS A 499 17.81 -4.63 2.81
CA LYS A 499 16.58 -5.41 2.96
C LYS A 499 15.66 -5.24 1.77
N ARG A 500 14.95 -6.32 1.43
CA ARG A 500 13.91 -6.30 0.41
C ARG A 500 12.71 -5.48 0.90
N ARG A 501 12.17 -4.62 0.03
CA ARG A 501 10.90 -3.90 0.27
C ARG A 501 9.83 -4.89 0.68
N SER A 502 9.08 -4.56 1.72
CA SER A 502 8.03 -5.39 2.30
C SER A 502 6.80 -4.52 2.51
N PRO A 503 5.57 -5.02 2.23
CA PRO A 503 4.35 -4.32 2.61
C PRO A 503 4.07 -4.38 4.13
N ASN A 504 4.75 -5.29 4.85
CA ASN A 504 4.70 -5.39 6.29
C ASN A 504 5.78 -4.53 6.95
N PHE A 505 5.48 -4.05 8.15
CA PHE A 505 6.40 -3.23 8.94
C PHE A 505 7.75 -3.92 9.12
N ALA A 506 8.82 -3.29 8.62
CA ALA A 506 10.16 -3.88 8.56
C ALA A 506 11.10 -3.47 9.71
N GLY A 507 10.55 -2.83 10.75
CA GLY A 507 11.24 -2.41 11.97
C GLY A 507 11.52 -0.90 12.01
N PHE A 508 11.90 -0.37 13.18
CA PHE A 508 12.04 1.08 13.39
C PHE A 508 12.99 1.80 12.42
N ALA A 509 14.02 1.12 11.90
CA ALA A 509 14.93 1.72 10.93
C ALA A 509 14.25 2.10 9.58
N THR A 510 13.08 1.53 9.24
CA THR A 510 12.28 1.98 8.07
C THR A 510 11.40 3.20 8.35
N VAL A 511 11.41 3.70 9.59
CA VAL A 511 10.66 4.92 9.96
C VAL A 511 11.54 5.98 10.60
N ARG A 512 12.86 5.80 10.74
CA ARG A 512 13.76 6.87 11.20
C ARG A 512 14.15 7.81 10.06
N ILE A 513 13.34 8.84 9.88
CA ILE A 513 13.46 9.78 8.78
C ILE A 513 14.33 10.99 9.15
N PRO A 514 15.02 11.59 8.17
CA PRO A 514 15.59 12.91 8.35
C PRO A 514 14.51 13.98 8.28
N MET A 515 14.70 15.04 9.07
CA MET A 515 13.92 16.27 8.98
C MET A 515 14.79 17.46 9.37
N PHE A 516 14.74 18.52 8.58
CA PHE A 516 15.42 19.78 8.89
C PHE A 516 14.66 20.99 8.35
N LEU A 517 14.87 22.14 8.97
CA LEU A 517 14.23 23.41 8.62
C LEU A 517 15.29 24.47 8.40
N TYR A 518 15.21 25.16 7.26
CA TYR A 518 15.87 26.43 7.03
C TYR A 518 14.91 27.59 7.32
N LEU A 519 15.40 28.65 7.98
CA LEU A 519 14.71 29.92 8.21
C LEU A 519 15.59 31.11 7.82
N SER A 520 15.04 32.08 7.07
CA SER A 520 15.73 33.32 6.75
C SER A 520 15.92 34.21 7.98
N ASP A 521 16.83 35.18 7.90
CA ASP A 521 17.00 36.17 8.98
C ASP A 521 15.73 37.01 9.20
N GLU A 522 15.05 37.41 8.13
CA GLU A 522 13.77 38.14 8.20
C GLU A 522 12.69 37.30 8.91
N TYR A 523 12.58 36.01 8.56
CA TYR A 523 11.63 35.11 9.22
C TYR A 523 11.91 35.02 10.72
N ILE A 524 13.17 34.86 11.10
CA ILE A 524 13.60 34.78 12.50
C ILE A 524 13.22 36.06 13.25
N ASP A 525 13.45 37.22 12.65
CA ASP A 525 13.18 38.52 13.26
C ASP A 525 11.67 38.79 13.44
N LYS A 526 10.85 38.39 12.47
CA LYS A 526 9.40 38.60 12.51
C LYS A 526 8.65 37.55 13.34
N ASN A 527 9.21 36.35 13.50
CA ASN A 527 8.53 35.20 14.14
C ASN A 527 9.30 34.67 15.37
N LYS A 528 9.88 35.56 16.19
CA LYS A 528 10.75 35.20 17.32
C LYS A 528 10.19 34.12 18.26
N GLN A 529 8.91 34.21 18.61
CA GLN A 529 8.29 33.22 19.51
C GLN A 529 8.15 31.85 18.83
N VAL A 530 7.76 31.81 17.56
CA VAL A 530 7.69 30.57 16.77
C VAL A 530 9.07 29.93 16.68
N VAL A 531 10.09 30.71 16.32
CA VAL A 531 11.48 30.22 16.22
C VAL A 531 12.01 29.75 17.56
N LYS A 532 11.71 30.44 18.67
CA LYS A 532 12.05 29.98 20.00
C LYS A 532 11.43 28.60 20.29
N ASN A 533 10.14 28.43 20.04
CA ASN A 533 9.44 27.16 20.28
C ASN A 533 10.02 26.03 19.42
N ILE A 534 10.32 26.30 18.14
CA ILE A 534 10.95 25.31 17.24
C ILE A 534 12.31 24.87 17.80
N ASN A 535 13.15 25.80 18.26
CA ASN A 535 14.45 25.47 18.84
C ASN A 535 14.29 24.67 20.14
N ASP A 536 13.41 25.10 21.04
CA ASP A 536 13.13 24.43 22.31
C ASP A 536 12.59 22.99 22.11
N ASN A 537 11.86 22.77 21.02
CA ASN A 537 11.28 21.46 20.66
C ASN A 537 12.12 20.64 19.67
N SER A 538 13.22 21.17 19.14
CA SER A 538 13.98 20.56 18.03
C SER A 538 14.52 19.15 18.34
N THR A 539 14.80 18.86 19.61
CA THR A 539 15.29 17.57 20.09
C THR A 539 14.18 16.66 20.62
N LYS A 540 12.92 17.12 20.67
CA LYS A 540 11.79 16.28 21.05
C LYS A 540 11.48 15.27 19.95
N TYR A 541 10.82 14.19 20.34
CA TYR A 541 10.35 13.18 19.40
C TYR A 541 9.20 13.74 18.58
N PHE A 542 9.12 13.33 17.31
CA PHE A 542 8.12 13.80 16.36
C PHE A 542 7.75 12.66 15.39
N THR A 543 6.51 12.64 14.91
CA THR A 543 6.06 11.73 13.85
C THR A 543 5.50 12.55 12.68
N ASN A 544 5.80 12.16 11.44
CA ASN A 544 5.51 13.00 10.26
C ASN A 544 4.03 13.19 9.92
N ASP A 545 3.12 12.43 10.55
CA ASP A 545 1.69 12.73 10.56
C ASP A 545 1.35 14.06 11.25
N LEU A 546 2.30 14.70 11.91
CA LEU A 546 2.15 16.03 12.55
C LEU A 546 2.76 17.17 11.71
N ILE A 547 3.19 16.89 10.47
CA ILE A 547 3.77 17.91 9.56
C ILE A 547 2.74 18.98 9.21
N TYR A 548 1.48 18.62 9.05
CA TYR A 548 0.40 19.57 8.81
C TYR A 548 0.37 20.67 9.87
N GLU A 549 0.36 20.29 11.16
CA GLU A 549 0.38 21.24 12.27
C GLU A 549 1.71 21.99 12.39
N PHE A 550 2.83 21.36 12.00
CA PHE A 550 4.12 22.05 11.94
C PHE A 550 4.13 23.15 10.88
N ILE A 551 3.61 22.89 9.69
CA ILE A 551 3.46 23.88 8.61
C ILE A 551 2.53 25.00 9.06
N CYS A 552 1.38 24.72 9.67
CA CYS A 552 0.52 25.76 10.26
C CYS A 552 1.30 26.67 11.24
N GLY A 553 2.18 26.07 12.05
CA GLY A 553 3.09 26.77 12.94
C GLY A 553 4.10 27.64 12.20
N ILE A 554 4.73 27.13 11.14
CA ILE A 554 5.68 27.88 10.29
C ILE A 554 5.00 29.05 9.58
N LEU A 555 3.76 28.87 9.11
CA LEU A 555 2.96 29.95 8.53
C LEU A 555 2.53 31.00 9.57
N ASN A 556 2.73 30.72 10.87
CA ASN A 556 2.34 31.54 12.01
C ASN A 556 0.86 31.94 11.96
N ILE A 557 -0.01 30.96 11.68
CA ILE A 557 -1.45 31.16 11.58
C ILE A 557 -2.22 30.65 12.80
N LYS A 558 -3.47 31.09 12.91
CA LYS A 558 -4.53 30.52 13.74
C LYS A 558 -5.63 30.00 12.82
N SER A 559 -6.17 28.82 13.14
CA SER A 559 -7.25 28.20 12.39
C SER A 559 -8.12 27.33 13.29
N ASN A 560 -9.40 27.18 12.94
CA ASN A 560 -10.28 26.15 13.52
C ASN A 560 -9.87 24.73 13.12
N HIS A 561 -8.93 24.59 12.18
CA HIS A 561 -8.35 23.34 11.70
C HIS A 561 -6.86 23.20 12.09
N TYR A 562 -6.40 23.92 13.12
CA TYR A 562 -5.02 23.85 13.62
C TYR A 562 -4.97 23.53 15.12
N ASP A 563 -4.46 22.34 15.48
CA ASP A 563 -4.21 21.95 16.87
C ASP A 563 -2.75 22.26 17.26
N GLU A 564 -2.57 23.37 17.99
CA GLU A 564 -1.24 23.80 18.46
C GLU A 564 -0.54 22.78 19.36
N THR A 565 -1.29 21.89 20.03
CA THR A 565 -0.69 20.88 20.92
C THR A 565 0.06 19.80 20.15
N ASN A 566 -0.18 19.70 18.84
CA ASN A 566 0.50 18.80 17.91
C ASN A 566 1.68 19.47 17.18
N SER A 567 1.87 20.78 17.30
CA SER A 567 2.90 21.51 16.53
C SER A 567 4.17 21.77 17.34
N ILE A 568 5.31 21.31 16.83
CA ILE A 568 6.62 21.64 17.39
C ILE A 568 6.98 23.13 17.28
N ALA A 569 6.22 23.92 16.52
CA ALA A 569 6.34 25.38 16.52
C ALA A 569 5.56 26.08 17.65
N SER A 570 4.90 25.30 18.52
CA SER A 570 4.14 25.79 19.66
C SER A 570 4.80 25.43 20.99
N GLU A 571 4.66 26.32 21.97
CA GLU A 571 5.00 26.04 23.38
C GLU A 571 4.11 24.93 23.97
N LYS A 572 2.94 24.69 23.36
CA LYS A 572 1.95 23.69 23.80
C LYS A 572 2.26 22.28 23.30
N TYR A 573 3.35 22.08 22.57
CA TYR A 573 3.72 20.77 22.04
C TYR A 573 3.79 19.72 23.16
N LYS A 574 2.90 18.73 23.11
CA LYS A 574 2.64 17.83 24.24
C LYS A 574 3.37 16.49 24.18
N TYR A 575 3.84 16.08 23.00
CA TYR A 575 4.27 14.70 22.79
C TYR A 575 5.66 14.41 23.37
N THR A 576 5.78 13.19 23.92
CA THR A 576 7.03 12.59 24.37
C THR A 576 7.28 11.27 23.63
N LYS A 577 8.45 10.64 23.83
CA LYS A 577 8.79 9.32 23.23
C LYS A 577 7.73 8.27 23.58
N GLU A 578 7.17 8.34 24.78
CA GLU A 578 6.21 7.39 25.34
C GLU A 578 4.80 7.55 24.77
N MET A 579 4.47 8.74 24.26
CA MET A 579 3.15 9.05 23.72
C MET A 579 3.05 8.78 22.22
N LEU A 580 4.16 8.96 21.50
CA LEU A 580 4.16 8.86 20.04
C LEU A 580 4.11 7.42 19.56
N LYS A 581 3.53 7.24 18.38
CA LYS A 581 3.33 5.96 17.73
C LYS A 581 3.78 5.98 16.27
N THR A 582 4.00 4.79 15.73
CA THR A 582 4.26 4.52 14.31
C THR A 582 3.47 3.29 13.86
N ASN A 583 3.62 2.93 12.59
CA ASN A 583 2.87 1.87 11.92
C ASN A 583 1.36 2.06 12.12
N LEU A 584 0.87 3.27 11.81
CA LEU A 584 -0.54 3.65 11.88
C LEU A 584 -1.16 3.47 13.28
N GLY A 585 -0.39 3.76 14.34
CA GLY A 585 -0.86 3.72 15.72
C GLY A 585 -0.75 2.34 16.40
N GLU A 586 -0.13 1.36 15.74
CA GLU A 586 0.05 0.01 16.27
C GLU A 586 1.27 -0.14 17.19
N LEU A 587 2.34 0.65 16.97
CA LEU A 587 3.61 0.52 17.68
C LEU A 587 4.00 1.83 18.39
N TRP A 588 4.60 1.74 19.58
CA TRP A 588 5.05 2.92 20.32
C TRP A 588 6.51 3.27 19.99
N ILE A 589 6.83 4.56 19.87
CA ILE A 589 8.21 4.99 19.59
C ILE A 589 9.17 4.65 20.75
N LYS A 590 8.68 4.55 21.99
CA LYS A 590 9.49 4.08 23.14
C LYS A 590 10.05 2.66 22.97
N ASP A 591 9.44 1.85 22.11
CA ASP A 591 9.88 0.48 21.84
C ASP A 591 11.06 0.44 20.84
N ASP A 592 11.48 1.60 20.33
CA ASP A 592 12.73 1.74 19.58
C ASP A 592 13.94 1.74 20.53
N ASN A 593 14.78 0.71 20.41
CA ASN A 593 15.92 0.39 21.27
C ASN A 593 17.19 1.24 21.01
N ILE A 594 17.05 2.41 20.38
CA ILE A 594 18.15 3.36 20.14
C ILE A 594 18.11 4.52 21.13
#